data_AF-A0A2D6MZ77-F1
#
_entry.id   AF-A0A2D6MZ77-F1
#
_cell.length_a   1.000
_cell.length_b   1.000
_cell.length_c   1.000
_cell.angle_alpha   90.00
_cell.angle_beta   90.00
_cell.angle_gamma   90.00
#
_symmetry.space_group_name_H-M   'P 1'
#
loop_
_entity.id
_entity.type
_entity.pdbx_description
1 polymer ?
#
loop_
_entity_poly.entity_id
_entity_poly.type
_entity_poly.pdbx_seq_one_letter_code
_entity_poly.pdbx_strand_id
1 'polypeptide(L)'
;MTRDPIRVEPGVHVRECAERIREHGFRHLPVATDKTPIGILSTRGFTAHIVQDLESFIDQDRYREDLAEGRDSYDHFGDGYER
;
A
#
# COMPACT_ATOMS: atom_id res chain seq x y z
N MET A 1 -25.17 17.94 3.00
CA MET A 1 -25.11 16.68 2.23
C MET A 1 -24.92 17.03 0.76
N THR A 2 -23.99 16.36 0.07
CA THR A 2 -23.79 16.49 -1.38
C THR A 2 -24.64 15.46 -2.09
N ARG A 3 -25.45 15.87 -3.08
CA ARG A 3 -26.21 14.92 -3.92
C ARG A 3 -25.29 14.39 -5.00
N ASP A 4 -25.33 13.07 -5.19
CA ASP A 4 -24.50 12.33 -6.16
C ASP A 4 -22.99 12.64 -6.03
N PRO A 5 -22.34 12.25 -4.91
CA PRO A 5 -20.91 12.47 -4.76
C PRO A 5 -20.14 11.70 -5.83
N ILE A 6 -19.01 12.27 -6.25
CA ILE A 6 -18.04 11.59 -7.10
C ILE A 6 -17.61 10.29 -6.40
N ARG A 7 -17.66 9.18 -7.14
CA ARG A 7 -17.38 7.83 -6.65
C ARG A 7 -16.48 7.09 -7.64
N VAL A 8 -15.92 5.98 -7.18
CA VAL A 8 -15.16 5.03 -8.02
C VAL A 8 -15.77 3.64 -7.94
N GLU A 9 -15.62 2.88 -9.01
CA GLU A 9 -15.95 1.45 -9.02
C GLU A 9 -14.86 0.65 -8.30
N PRO A 10 -15.18 -0.56 -7.80
CA PRO A 10 -14.18 -1.47 -7.28
C PRO A 10 -13.17 -1.87 -8.36
N GLY A 11 -11.92 -2.05 -7.98
CA GLY A 11 -10.84 -2.44 -8.91
C GLY A 11 -10.24 -1.27 -9.71
N VAL A 12 -10.76 -0.05 -9.58
CA VAL A 12 -10.12 1.15 -10.11
C VAL A 12 -8.71 1.28 -9.54
N HIS A 13 -7.75 1.65 -10.40
CA HIS A 13 -6.36 1.79 -10.00
C HIS A 13 -6.19 2.85 -8.91
N VAL A 14 -5.40 2.48 -7.89
CA VAL A 14 -4.96 3.33 -6.77
C VAL A 14 -4.49 4.73 -7.23
N ARG A 15 -3.77 4.81 -8.36
CA ARG A 15 -3.32 6.08 -8.95
C ARG A 15 -4.50 7.00 -9.29
N GLU A 16 -5.51 6.47 -9.97
CA GLU A 16 -6.68 7.24 -10.38
C GLU A 16 -7.48 7.71 -9.16
N CYS A 17 -7.59 6.87 -8.12
CA CYS A 17 -8.19 7.27 -6.85
C CYS A 17 -7.45 8.47 -6.23
N ALA A 18 -6.12 8.46 -6.22
CA ALA A 18 -5.30 9.56 -5.71
C ALA A 18 -5.46 10.83 -6.55
N GLU A 19 -5.54 10.70 -7.87
CA GLU A 19 -5.77 11.82 -8.79
C GLU A 19 -7.11 12.49 -8.53
N ARG A 20 -8.20 11.73 -8.43
CA ARG A 20 -9.55 12.26 -8.12
C ARG A 20 -9.60 12.94 -6.76
N ILE A 21 -8.98 12.34 -5.74
CA ILE A 21 -8.86 12.93 -4.40
C ILE A 21 -8.14 14.28 -4.46
N ARG A 22 -7.02 14.35 -5.19
CA ARG A 22 -6.20 15.56 -5.33
C ARG A 22 -6.93 16.65 -6.13
N GLU A 23 -7.48 16.29 -7.28
CA GLU A 23 -8.15 17.20 -8.21
C GLU A 23 -9.33 17.92 -7.53
N HIS A 24 -10.08 17.20 -6.71
CA HIS A 24 -11.26 17.76 -6.05
C HIS A 24 -11.04 18.16 -4.59
N GLY A 25 -9.83 18.00 -4.06
CA GLY A 25 -9.51 18.31 -2.66
C GLY A 25 -10.29 17.46 -1.64
N PHE A 26 -10.67 16.24 -2.01
CA PHE A 26 -11.43 15.35 -1.14
C PHE A 26 -10.55 14.65 -0.11
N ARG A 27 -11.13 14.28 1.03
CA ARG A 27 -10.48 13.37 1.99
C ARG A 27 -11.03 11.95 1.94
N HIS A 28 -12.18 11.79 1.31
CA HIS A 28 -12.89 10.52 1.23
C HIS A 28 -13.47 10.36 -0.17
N LEU A 29 -13.32 9.19 -0.74
CA LEU A 29 -13.83 8.81 -2.04
C LEU A 29 -14.74 7.58 -1.85
N PRO A 30 -16.06 7.72 -2.02
CA PRO A 30 -16.97 6.60 -2.01
C PRO A 30 -16.59 5.55 -3.05
N VAL A 31 -16.64 4.28 -2.65
CA VAL A 31 -16.54 3.13 -3.55
C VAL A 31 -17.94 2.56 -3.70
N ALA A 32 -18.40 2.44 -4.93
CA ALA A 32 -19.76 2.00 -5.23
C ALA A 32 -19.78 1.17 -6.50
N THR A 33 -20.68 0.20 -6.54
CA THR A 33 -21.06 -0.49 -7.78
C THR A 33 -22.42 0.03 -8.22
N ASP A 34 -22.47 0.55 -9.45
CA ASP A 34 -23.62 1.27 -9.99
C ASP A 34 -24.02 2.46 -9.08
N LYS A 35 -25.11 2.28 -8.31
CA LYS A 35 -25.66 3.26 -7.37
C LYS A 35 -25.59 2.79 -5.92
N THR A 36 -24.96 1.63 -5.67
CA THR A 36 -24.89 1.01 -4.36
C THR A 36 -23.52 1.29 -3.74
N PRO A 37 -23.43 2.11 -2.68
CA PRO A 37 -22.18 2.30 -1.95
C PRO A 37 -21.78 1.00 -1.25
N ILE A 38 -20.55 0.54 -1.49
CA ILE A 38 -20.02 -0.67 -0.88
C ILE A 38 -18.85 -0.39 0.07
N GLY A 39 -18.32 0.84 0.06
CA GLY A 39 -17.20 1.20 0.92
C GLY A 39 -16.75 2.65 0.76
N ILE A 40 -15.66 2.97 1.44
CA ILE A 40 -15.06 4.30 1.43
C ILE A 40 -13.54 4.17 1.42
N LEU A 41 -12.91 4.93 0.52
CA LEU A 41 -11.47 5.13 0.52
C LEU A 41 -11.18 6.47 1.22
N SER A 42 -10.38 6.45 2.27
CA SER A 42 -9.92 7.67 2.94
C SER A 42 -8.48 7.97 2.57
N THR A 43 -8.10 9.24 2.50
CA THR A 43 -6.68 9.62 2.29
C THR A 43 -5.77 9.04 3.35
N ARG A 44 -6.22 8.98 4.61
CA ARG A 44 -5.46 8.38 5.70
C ARG A 44 -5.21 6.89 5.49
N GLY A 45 -6.27 6.12 5.20
CA GLY A 45 -6.13 4.68 4.96
C GLY A 45 -5.31 4.39 3.70
N PHE A 46 -5.52 5.19 2.66
CA PHE A 46 -4.76 5.13 1.43
C PHE A 46 -3.26 5.34 1.67
N THR A 47 -2.86 6.43 2.34
CA THR A 47 -1.45 6.71 2.62
C THR A 47 -0.81 5.61 3.48
N ALA A 48 -1.50 5.15 4.53
CA ALA A 48 -0.98 4.07 5.37
C ALA A 48 -0.71 2.79 4.58
N HIS A 49 -1.61 2.42 3.68
CA HIS A 49 -1.47 1.22 2.86
C HIS A 49 -0.30 1.33 1.86
N ILE A 50 -0.15 2.48 1.19
CA ILE A 50 0.94 2.71 0.23
C ILE A 50 2.31 2.65 0.90
N VAL A 51 2.44 3.22 2.11
CA VAL A 51 3.70 3.14 2.87
C VAL A 51 4.04 1.69 3.19
N GLN A 52 3.07 0.92 3.70
CA GLN A 52 3.27 -0.48 4.03
C GLN A 52 3.65 -1.33 2.81
N ASP A 53 3.00 -1.10 1.67
CA ASP A 53 3.30 -1.84 0.43
C ASP A 53 4.71 -1.50 -0.09
N LEU A 54 5.12 -0.24 0.01
CA LEU A 54 6.46 0.19 -0.40
C LEU A 54 7.54 -0.38 0.51
N GLU A 55 7.35 -0.34 1.83
CA GLU A 55 8.27 -0.97 2.79
C GLU A 55 8.43 -2.46 2.49
N SER A 56 7.31 -3.16 2.27
CA SER A 56 7.31 -4.58 1.92
C SER A 56 8.08 -4.87 0.62
N PHE A 57 7.95 -4.01 -0.39
CA PHE A 57 8.69 -4.14 -1.64
C PHE A 57 10.20 -3.94 -1.46
N ILE A 58 10.59 -2.91 -0.69
CA ILE A 58 12.01 -2.63 -0.39
C ILE A 58 12.62 -3.79 0.39
N ASP A 59 11.92 -4.30 1.41
CA ASP A 59 12.41 -5.41 2.22
C ASP A 59 12.61 -6.69 1.38
N GLN A 60 11.70 -6.97 0.45
CA GLN A 60 11.83 -8.11 -0.47
C GLN A 60 13.04 -7.97 -1.40
N ASP A 61 13.27 -6.77 -1.95
CA ASP A 61 14.39 -6.52 -2.85
C ASP A 61 15.73 -6.68 -2.11
N ARG A 62 15.85 -6.09 -0.91
CA ARG A 62 17.02 -6.24 -0.05
C ARG A 62 17.28 -7.69 0.34
N TYR A 63 16.25 -8.42 0.74
CA TYR A 63 16.39 -9.85 1.08
C TYR A 63 16.93 -10.68 -0.09
N ARG A 64 16.49 -10.34 -1.31
CA ARG A 64 16.97 -11.00 -2.52
C ARG A 64 18.43 -10.65 -2.83
N GLU A 65 18.82 -9.40 -2.65
CA GLU A 65 20.21 -8.95 -2.82
C GLU A 65 21.15 -9.63 -1.82
N ASP A 66 20.79 -9.66 -0.54
CA ASP A 66 21.59 -10.29 0.53
C ASP A 66 21.86 -11.78 0.23
N LEU A 67 20.82 -12.51 -0.21
CA LEU A 67 20.96 -13.90 -0.67
C LEU A 67 21.87 -14.05 -1.90
N ALA A 68 21.79 -13.11 -2.84
CA ALA A 68 22.60 -13.14 -4.07
C ALA A 68 24.09 -12.83 -3.79
N GLU A 69 24.38 -12.03 -2.77
CA GLU A 69 25.74 -11.72 -2.31
C GLU A 69 26.35 -12.83 -1.44
N GLY A 70 25.60 -13.90 -1.14
CA GLY A 70 26.05 -14.96 -0.24
C GLY A 70 26.21 -14.49 1.21
N ARG A 71 25.62 -13.35 1.58
CA ARG A 71 25.46 -12.92 2.97
C ARG A 71 24.28 -13.68 3.53
N ASP A 72 24.54 -14.79 4.20
CA ASP A 72 23.49 -15.44 4.98
C ASP A 72 23.21 -14.56 6.20
N SER A 73 21.96 -14.10 6.35
CA SER A 73 21.55 -13.35 7.53
C SER A 73 21.67 -14.16 8.83
N TYR A 74 21.89 -15.49 8.73
CA TYR A 74 22.18 -16.41 9.81
C TYR A 74 23.69 -16.67 10.07
N ASP A 75 24.61 -16.09 9.29
CA ASP A 75 26.06 -16.22 9.54
C ASP A 75 26.51 -15.55 10.85
N HIS A 76 25.65 -14.74 11.47
CA HIS A 76 25.96 -14.04 12.73
C HIS A 76 25.84 -14.90 13.99
N PHE A 77 25.41 -16.16 13.91
CA PHE A 77 25.21 -17.03 15.08
C PHE A 77 26.15 -18.25 15.15
N GLY A 78 27.11 -18.38 14.23
CA GLY A 78 28.01 -19.54 14.16
C GLY A 78 29.18 -19.56 15.17
N ASP A 79 29.53 -18.43 15.79
CA ASP A 79 30.80 -18.30 16.52
C ASP A 79 30.71 -18.62 18.03
N GLY A 80 29.60 -19.24 18.48
CA GLY A 80 29.27 -19.37 19.91
C GLY A 80 29.37 -20.76 20.54
N TYR A 81 29.68 -21.82 19.78
CA TYR A 81 29.68 -23.20 20.29
C TYR A 81 31.00 -23.95 20.08
N GLU A 82 32.13 -23.26 20.16
CA GLU A 82 33.42 -23.92 20.40
C GLU A 82 34.26 -23.08 21.37
N ARG A 83 34.01 -23.22 22.68
CA ARG A 83 35.03 -23.31 23.75
C ARG A 83 34.43 -23.44 25.14
#